data_AF-A0A0E9X8H3-F1
#
_entry.id   AF-A0A0E9X8H3-F1
#
_cell.length_a   1.000
_cell.length_b   1.000
_cell.length_c   1.000
_cell.angle_alpha   90.00
_cell.angle_beta   90.00
_cell.angle_gamma   90.00
#
_symmetry.space_group_name_H-M   'P 1'
#
loop_
_entity.id
_entity.type
_entity.pdbx_description
1 polymer ?
#
loop_
_entity_poly.entity_id
_entity_poly.type
_entity_poly.pdbx_seq_one_letter_code
_entity_poly.pdbx_strand_id
1 'polypeptide(L)'
;MREKDGSREGSLEVTGQLGDVMKESAKIAYTFARAFFMKEQPDNDFLVASHVHMHVPEGATPKDGPSAGCTIVTALLSLATDTPARQKRGHDRGVSLTGKILPVGGIKEKTIAAKRAGVTCMILPSENKKDFSDLPDFITEGLEVHFVEQYHQIYNIVFPRQ
;
A
#
# COMPACT_ATOMS: atom_id res chain seq x y z
N MET A 1 32.68 12.23 12.82
CA MET A 1 31.37 12.86 13.09
C MET A 1 30.87 13.36 11.74
N ARG A 2 29.79 12.78 11.18
CA ARG A 2 29.20 13.31 9.94
C ARG A 2 28.49 14.62 10.28
N GLU A 3 28.95 15.71 9.68
CA GLU A 3 28.24 16.99 9.70
C GLU A 3 26.82 16.78 9.15
N LYS A 4 25.81 17.13 9.95
CA LYS A 4 24.42 17.20 9.50
C LYS A 4 24.30 18.42 8.59
N ASP A 5 24.60 18.22 7.32
CA ASP A 5 24.24 19.12 6.21
C ASP A 5 22.76 19.49 6.33
N GLY A 6 22.43 20.74 6.02
CA GLY A 6 21.13 21.38 6.29
C GLY A 6 19.95 20.49 5.92
N SER A 7 18.92 20.49 6.76
CA SER A 7 17.71 19.67 6.67
C SER A 7 17.19 19.51 5.23
N ARG A 8 17.60 18.44 4.54
CA ARG A 8 16.95 18.02 3.31
C ARG A 8 15.60 17.45 3.71
N GLU A 9 14.57 18.29 3.67
CA GLU A 9 13.21 17.88 3.91
C GLU A 9 12.62 17.38 2.59
N GLY A 10 12.40 16.08 2.51
CA GLY A 10 11.77 15.45 1.36
C GLY A 10 10.33 15.94 1.15
N SER A 11 9.88 15.95 -0.10
CA SER A 11 8.52 16.35 -0.48
C SER A 11 7.79 15.22 -1.22
N LEU A 12 6.46 15.30 -1.24
CA LEU A 12 5.62 14.42 -2.04
C LEU A 12 4.82 15.25 -3.05
N GLU A 13 5.07 15.01 -4.34
CA GLU A 13 4.23 15.49 -5.43
C GLU A 13 3.32 14.36 -5.91
N VAL A 14 2.07 14.68 -6.27
CA VAL A 14 1.10 13.67 -6.70
C VAL A 14 0.37 14.10 -7.97
N THR A 15 0.28 13.21 -8.96
CA THR A 15 -0.39 13.45 -10.25
C THR A 15 -1.38 12.35 -10.62
N GLY A 16 -2.25 12.62 -11.61
CA GLY A 16 -3.24 11.67 -12.11
C GLY A 16 -4.69 11.95 -11.69
N GLN A 17 -5.06 13.23 -11.60
CA GLN A 17 -6.43 13.71 -11.32
C GLN A 17 -7.06 13.10 -10.06
N LEU A 18 -6.31 13.11 -8.95
CA LEU A 18 -6.80 12.62 -7.68
C LEU A 18 -7.79 13.60 -7.04
N GLY A 19 -8.86 13.05 -6.45
CA GLY A 19 -9.74 13.80 -5.56
C GLY A 19 -9.04 14.19 -4.25
N ASP A 20 -9.65 15.08 -3.47
CA ASP A 20 -9.01 15.63 -2.27
C ASP A 20 -8.83 14.58 -1.16
N VAL A 21 -9.74 13.60 -1.04
CA VAL A 21 -9.61 12.51 -0.07
C VAL A 21 -8.42 11.63 -0.40
N MET A 22 -8.18 11.37 -1.69
CA MET A 22 -7.04 10.57 -2.12
C MET A 22 -5.71 11.33 -1.99
N LYS A 23 -5.68 12.65 -2.23
CA LYS A 23 -4.49 13.48 -1.95
C LYS A 23 -4.15 13.48 -0.46
N GLU A 24 -5.16 13.59 0.40
CA GLU A 24 -4.96 13.48 1.85
C GLU A 24 -4.42 12.11 2.22
N SER A 25 -5.01 11.04 1.68
CA SER A 25 -4.58 9.66 1.89
C SER A 25 -3.12 9.42 1.46
N ALA A 26 -2.67 10.07 0.38
CA ALA A 26 -1.29 10.02 -0.08
C ALA A 26 -0.32 10.67 0.92
N LYS A 27 -0.66 11.86 1.45
CA LYS A 27 0.17 12.55 2.45
C LYS A 27 0.26 11.75 3.75
N ILE A 28 -0.87 11.19 4.17
CA ILE A 28 -1.01 10.28 5.32
C ILE A 28 -0.09 9.07 5.15
N ALA A 29 -0.19 8.39 4.00
CA ALA A 29 0.63 7.23 3.68
C ALA A 29 2.13 7.58 3.66
N TYR A 30 2.51 8.71 3.08
CA TYR A 30 3.90 9.17 3.06
C TYR A 30 4.45 9.44 4.46
N THR A 31 3.66 10.07 5.32
CA THR A 31 4.02 10.34 6.72
C THR A 31 4.23 9.03 7.49
N PHE A 32 3.30 8.07 7.33
CA PHE A 32 3.41 6.76 7.94
C PHE A 32 4.62 5.98 7.40
N ALA A 33 4.85 5.98 6.08
CA ALA A 33 5.96 5.28 5.44
C ALA A 33 7.31 5.76 5.99
N ARG A 34 7.50 7.07 6.13
CA ARG A 34 8.70 7.65 6.76
C ARG A 34 8.89 7.14 8.19
N ALA A 35 7.85 7.22 9.01
CA ALA A 35 7.92 6.81 10.41
C ALA A 35 8.12 5.29 10.60
N PHE A 36 7.48 4.48 9.77
CA PHE A 36 7.62 3.02 9.77
C PHE A 36 9.02 2.63 9.30
N PHE A 37 9.49 3.21 8.20
CA PHE A 37 10.77 2.84 7.62
C PHE A 37 11.95 3.25 8.50
N MET A 38 11.90 4.40 9.15
CA MET A 38 12.93 4.80 10.12
C MET A 38 13.04 3.84 11.32
N LYS A 39 12.01 3.05 11.62
CA LYS A 39 12.06 2.00 12.65
C LYS A 39 12.67 0.70 12.10
N GLU A 40 12.31 0.32 10.88
CA GLU A 40 12.80 -0.91 10.23
C GLU A 40 14.24 -0.79 9.72
N GLN A 41 14.62 0.38 9.18
CA GLN A 41 15.96 0.69 8.66
C GLN A 41 16.40 2.09 9.14
N PRO A 42 16.87 2.24 10.39
CA PRO A 42 17.23 3.54 10.97
C PRO A 42 18.34 4.30 10.24
N ASP A 43 19.20 3.59 9.51
CA ASP A 43 20.32 4.16 8.75
C ASP A 43 19.93 4.61 7.33
N ASN A 44 18.68 4.34 6.90
CA ASN A 44 18.18 4.69 5.57
C ASN A 44 17.25 5.91 5.65
N ASP A 45 17.78 7.08 5.33
CA ASP A 45 17.06 8.36 5.34
C ASP A 45 16.42 8.72 4.00
N PHE A 46 16.34 7.78 3.05
CA PHE A 46 15.87 8.05 1.68
C PHE A 46 14.50 8.75 1.64
N LEU A 47 13.50 8.22 2.34
CA LEU A 47 12.15 8.81 2.38
C LEU A 47 12.09 10.13 3.19
N VAL A 48 13.12 10.44 3.97
CA VAL A 48 13.21 11.68 4.74
C VAL A 48 13.84 12.79 3.91
N ALA A 49 14.84 12.46 3.08
CA ALA A 49 15.63 13.42 2.33
C ALA A 49 15.20 13.63 0.87
N SER A 50 14.43 12.70 0.29
CA SER A 50 14.14 12.71 -1.15
C SER A 50 12.86 13.45 -1.53
N HIS A 51 12.86 14.05 -2.72
CA HIS A 51 11.65 14.51 -3.39
C HIS A 51 11.02 13.34 -4.16
N VAL A 52 9.82 12.93 -3.77
CA VAL A 52 9.12 11.79 -4.34
C VAL A 52 7.94 12.26 -5.18
N HIS A 53 7.85 11.74 -6.40
CA HIS A 53 6.69 11.95 -7.27
C HIS A 53 5.88 10.66 -7.38
N MET A 54 4.62 10.72 -6.95
CA MET A 54 3.68 9.63 -7.08
C MET A 54 2.68 9.91 -8.20
N HIS A 55 2.62 9.03 -9.20
CA HIS A 55 1.61 9.09 -10.24
C HIS A 55 0.57 7.99 -10.03
N VAL A 56 -0.71 8.35 -10.00
CA VAL A 56 -1.82 7.41 -9.98
C VAL A 56 -2.55 7.52 -11.31
N PRO A 57 -2.36 6.58 -12.28
CA PRO A 57 -2.88 6.71 -13.64
C PRO A 57 -4.37 7.02 -13.68
N GLU A 58 -4.84 7.80 -14.64
CA GLU A 58 -6.25 8.13 -14.70
C GLU A 58 -7.11 6.89 -15.05
N GLY A 59 -8.35 6.85 -14.55
CA GLY A 59 -9.37 5.91 -14.97
C GLY A 59 -10.68 6.65 -15.21
N ALA A 60 -11.66 6.04 -15.88
CA ALA A 60 -12.94 6.70 -16.22
C ALA A 60 -13.75 7.17 -15.00
N THR A 61 -13.47 6.62 -13.82
CA THR A 61 -14.09 6.99 -12.54
C THR A 61 -13.11 7.74 -11.65
N PRO A 62 -13.46 8.92 -11.11
CA PRO A 62 -12.62 9.66 -10.18
C PRO A 62 -12.15 8.79 -9.01
N LYS A 63 -10.85 8.86 -8.70
CA LYS A 63 -10.24 8.09 -7.62
C LYS A 63 -10.25 8.91 -6.34
N ASP A 64 -11.35 8.81 -5.60
CA ASP A 64 -11.56 9.58 -4.38
C ASP A 64 -12.00 8.68 -3.22
N GLY A 65 -11.03 8.06 -2.55
CA GLY A 65 -11.32 7.24 -1.37
C GLY A 65 -10.06 6.83 -0.60
N PRO A 66 -10.18 6.58 0.72
CA PRO A 66 -9.04 6.33 1.61
C PRO A 66 -8.38 4.96 1.40
N SER A 67 -9.01 4.10 0.60
CA SER A 67 -8.68 2.68 0.46
C SER A 67 -7.38 2.36 -0.28
N ALA A 68 -6.52 3.35 -0.56
CA ALA A 68 -5.27 3.15 -1.30
C ALA A 68 -4.00 3.37 -0.45
N GLY A 69 -4.11 3.62 0.86
CA GLY A 69 -2.91 3.93 1.66
C GLY A 69 -1.81 2.84 1.65
N CYS A 70 -2.14 1.54 1.66
CA CYS A 70 -1.16 0.42 1.73
C CYS A 70 -0.38 0.37 0.47
N THR A 71 -1.08 0.51 -0.64
CA THR A 71 -0.50 0.62 -1.97
C THR A 71 0.63 1.61 -1.96
N ILE A 72 0.33 2.80 -1.44
CA ILE A 72 1.22 3.94 -1.47
C ILE A 72 2.39 3.67 -0.52
N VAL A 73 2.13 3.23 0.72
CA VAL A 73 3.21 2.89 1.66
C VAL A 73 4.11 1.80 1.08
N THR A 74 3.55 0.71 0.57
CA THR A 74 4.31 -0.41 0.01
C THR A 74 5.12 0.02 -1.21
N ALA A 75 4.57 0.85 -2.10
CA ALA A 75 5.30 1.40 -3.24
C ALA A 75 6.46 2.30 -2.79
N LEU A 76 6.24 3.15 -1.77
CA LEU A 76 7.27 4.01 -1.19
C LEU A 76 8.38 3.20 -0.51
N LEU A 77 8.04 2.16 0.25
CA LEU A 77 9.01 1.27 0.88
C LEU A 77 9.78 0.46 -0.16
N SER A 78 9.11 -0.01 -1.23
CA SER A 78 9.75 -0.69 -2.35
C SER A 78 10.79 0.22 -3.02
N LEU A 79 10.43 1.49 -3.25
CA LEU A 79 11.35 2.51 -3.77
C LEU A 79 12.53 2.76 -2.82
N ALA A 80 12.28 2.89 -1.52
CA ALA A 80 13.30 3.22 -0.53
C ALA A 80 14.27 2.08 -0.21
N THR A 81 13.83 0.83 -0.40
CA THR A 81 14.62 -0.37 -0.18
C THR A 81 15.28 -0.90 -1.45
N ASP A 82 15.02 -0.27 -2.60
CA ASP A 82 15.35 -0.80 -3.94
C ASP A 82 14.96 -2.28 -4.10
N THR A 83 13.89 -2.69 -3.40
CA THR A 83 13.42 -4.07 -3.38
C THR A 83 12.09 -4.11 -4.09
N PRO A 84 11.94 -4.86 -5.20
CA PRO A 84 10.68 -4.94 -5.91
C PRO A 84 9.62 -5.57 -5.01
N ALA A 85 8.49 -4.90 -4.84
CA ALA A 85 7.30 -5.51 -4.27
C ALA A 85 6.97 -6.75 -5.12
N ARG A 86 7.07 -7.93 -4.51
CA ARG A 86 7.14 -9.25 -5.16
C ARG A 86 6.19 -9.39 -6.37
N GLN A 87 6.72 -9.21 -7.59
CA GLN A 87 5.91 -9.12 -8.83
C GLN A 87 5.36 -10.47 -9.34
N LYS A 88 5.78 -11.61 -8.79
CA LYS A 88 5.35 -12.93 -9.31
C LYS A 88 4.00 -13.43 -8.80
N ARG A 89 3.35 -12.72 -7.89
CA ARG A 89 1.98 -12.99 -7.43
C ARG A 89 1.36 -11.63 -7.11
N GLY A 90 0.90 -10.96 -8.16
CA GLY A 90 0.53 -9.55 -8.08
C GLY A 90 -0.55 -9.31 -7.04
N HIS A 91 -0.42 -8.23 -6.26
CA HIS A 91 -1.55 -7.38 -5.93
C HIS A 91 -1.30 -6.16 -5.06
N ASP A 92 -2.37 -5.36 -5.02
CA ASP A 92 -2.50 -4.08 -4.37
C ASP A 92 -3.86 -3.96 -3.63
N ARG A 93 -3.90 -3.35 -2.41
CA ARG A 93 -4.76 -2.20 -1.99
C ARG A 93 -4.91 -1.96 -0.46
N GLY A 94 -4.70 -0.71 -0.02
CA GLY A 94 -5.31 -0.02 1.16
C GLY A 94 -4.81 -0.16 2.62
N VAL A 95 -4.31 0.94 3.24
CA VAL A 95 -3.79 1.09 4.63
C VAL A 95 -4.32 2.38 5.22
N SER A 96 -4.40 2.43 6.54
CA SER A 96 -4.69 3.64 7.30
C SER A 96 -3.48 4.17 8.10
N LEU A 97 -3.62 5.41 8.57
CA LEU A 97 -2.62 6.31 9.17
C LEU A 97 -1.81 5.74 10.35
N THR A 98 -2.30 4.73 11.07
CA THR A 98 -1.67 4.22 12.31
C THR A 98 -0.98 2.87 12.13
N GLY A 99 -0.96 2.34 10.91
CA GLY A 99 -0.54 0.97 10.63
C GLY A 99 -1.66 -0.05 10.84
N LYS A 100 -2.79 0.32 11.48
CA LYS A 100 -3.99 -0.52 11.52
C LYS A 100 -4.61 -0.64 10.12
N ILE A 101 -5.04 -1.83 9.75
CA ILE A 101 -5.79 -2.07 8.52
C ILE A 101 -7.29 -1.94 8.83
N LEU A 102 -7.98 -1.07 8.10
CA LEU A 102 -9.42 -0.83 8.27
C LEU A 102 -10.22 -1.64 7.25
N PRO A 103 -11.47 -2.03 7.58
CA PRO A 103 -12.33 -2.73 6.64
C PRO A 103 -12.62 -1.84 5.43
N VAL A 104 -12.75 -2.48 4.27
CA VAL A 104 -13.08 -1.83 3.00
C VAL A 104 -14.32 -2.45 2.39
N GLY A 105 -15.12 -1.61 1.72
CA GLY A 105 -16.26 -2.09 0.94
C GLY A 105 -15.86 -2.73 -0.39
N GLY A 106 -16.83 -3.37 -1.04
CA GLY A 106 -16.71 -3.88 -2.40
C GLY A 106 -15.78 -5.09 -2.54
N ILE A 107 -15.75 -5.99 -1.53
CA ILE A 107 -14.88 -7.17 -1.53
C ILE A 107 -15.21 -8.07 -2.73
N LYS A 108 -16.48 -8.27 -3.04
CA LYS A 108 -16.91 -9.05 -4.21
C LYS A 108 -16.35 -8.50 -5.52
N GLU A 109 -16.54 -7.21 -5.78
CA GLU A 109 -16.10 -6.55 -7.01
C GLU A 109 -14.58 -6.55 -7.11
N LYS A 110 -13.88 -6.34 -5.98
CA LYS A 110 -12.42 -6.39 -5.90
C LYS A 110 -11.89 -7.80 -6.19
N THR A 111 -12.50 -8.85 -5.65
CA THR A 111 -12.09 -10.24 -5.89
C THR A 111 -12.38 -10.68 -7.34
N ILE A 112 -13.48 -10.21 -7.94
CA ILE A 112 -13.75 -10.46 -9.36
C ILE A 112 -12.72 -9.74 -10.25
N ALA A 113 -12.44 -8.46 -9.98
CA ALA A 113 -11.47 -7.68 -10.75
C ALA A 113 -10.05 -8.27 -10.63
N ALA A 114 -9.70 -8.69 -9.42
CA ALA A 114 -8.49 -9.43 -9.09
C ALA A 114 -8.31 -10.66 -9.98
N LYS A 115 -9.28 -11.57 -9.95
CA LYS A 115 -9.24 -12.82 -10.70
C LYS A 115 -9.16 -12.56 -12.21
N ARG A 116 -9.91 -11.58 -12.71
CA ARG A 116 -9.84 -11.14 -14.12
C ARG A 116 -8.48 -10.58 -14.52
N ALA A 117 -7.78 -9.93 -13.60
CA ALA A 117 -6.43 -9.41 -13.81
C ALA A 117 -5.33 -10.49 -13.67
N GLY A 118 -5.69 -11.76 -13.48
CA GLY A 118 -4.72 -12.87 -13.38
C GLY A 118 -3.97 -12.91 -12.05
N VAL A 119 -4.53 -12.29 -11.01
CA VAL A 119 -3.96 -12.34 -9.66
C VAL A 119 -4.12 -13.72 -9.07
N THR A 120 -3.09 -14.13 -8.32
CA THR A 120 -3.11 -15.35 -7.50
C THR A 120 -3.09 -15.11 -5.99
N CYS A 121 -2.76 -13.91 -5.50
CA CYS A 121 -2.62 -13.62 -4.07
C CYS A 121 -3.30 -12.29 -3.71
N MET A 122 -4.16 -12.27 -2.69
CA MET A 122 -4.83 -11.06 -2.19
C MET A 122 -4.48 -10.81 -0.72
N ILE A 123 -4.31 -9.55 -0.37
CA ILE A 123 -4.17 -9.11 1.02
C ILE A 123 -5.43 -8.34 1.39
N LEU A 124 -6.18 -8.80 2.39
CA LEU A 124 -7.44 -8.21 2.81
C LEU A 124 -7.42 -7.87 4.30
N PRO A 125 -8.18 -6.84 4.74
CA PRO A 125 -8.38 -6.59 6.16
C PRO A 125 -8.99 -7.81 6.86
N SER A 126 -8.51 -8.15 8.05
CA SER A 126 -9.08 -9.26 8.84
C SER A 126 -10.58 -9.09 9.12
N GLU A 127 -11.04 -7.86 9.26
CA GLU A 127 -12.47 -7.54 9.44
C GLU A 127 -13.32 -7.90 8.21
N ASN A 128 -12.74 -7.95 7.00
CA ASN A 128 -13.43 -8.37 5.78
C ASN A 128 -13.43 -9.89 5.54
N LYS A 129 -12.93 -10.69 6.49
CA LYS A 129 -12.89 -12.15 6.35
C LYS A 129 -14.27 -12.76 6.13
N LYS A 130 -15.29 -12.22 6.82
CA LYS A 130 -16.67 -12.67 6.66
C LYS A 130 -17.22 -12.34 5.26
N ASP A 131 -17.02 -11.11 4.80
CA ASP A 131 -17.45 -10.68 3.46
C ASP A 131 -16.80 -11.52 2.35
N PHE A 132 -15.54 -11.94 2.55
CA PHE A 132 -14.83 -12.81 1.63
C PHE A 132 -15.34 -14.26 1.70
N SER A 133 -15.59 -14.80 2.89
CA SER A 133 -16.10 -16.18 3.04
C SER A 133 -17.52 -16.37 2.49
N ASP A 134 -18.31 -15.29 2.42
CA ASP A 134 -19.65 -15.30 1.86
C ASP A 134 -19.65 -15.27 0.31
N LEU A 135 -18.46 -15.16 -0.32
CA LEU A 135 -18.34 -15.19 -1.78
C LEU A 135 -18.44 -16.62 -2.33
N PRO A 136 -19.11 -16.82 -3.47
CA PRO A 136 -19.13 -18.11 -4.15
C PRO A 136 -17.74 -18.65 -4.52
N ASP A 137 -17.56 -19.96 -4.46
CA ASP A 137 -16.28 -20.64 -4.74
C ASP A 137 -15.69 -20.27 -6.10
N PHE A 138 -16.51 -20.14 -7.14
CA PHE A 138 -16.01 -19.76 -8.48
C PHE A 138 -15.32 -18.38 -8.50
N ILE A 139 -15.55 -17.53 -7.50
CA ILE A 139 -14.88 -16.23 -7.33
C ILE A 139 -13.58 -16.37 -6.52
N THR A 140 -13.58 -17.21 -5.48
CA THR A 140 -12.47 -17.34 -4.52
C THR A 140 -11.46 -18.43 -4.90
N GLU A 141 -11.85 -19.39 -5.72
CA GLU A 141 -11.02 -20.51 -6.15
C GLU A 141 -9.77 -20.03 -6.90
N GLY A 142 -8.61 -20.57 -6.52
CA GLY A 142 -7.30 -20.23 -7.08
C GLY A 142 -6.66 -18.96 -6.49
N LEU A 143 -7.31 -18.30 -5.52
CA LEU A 143 -6.77 -17.14 -4.82
C LEU A 143 -6.20 -17.53 -3.45
N GLU A 144 -4.92 -17.28 -3.26
CA GLU A 144 -4.31 -17.22 -1.93
C GLU A 144 -4.73 -15.91 -1.25
N VAL A 145 -5.27 -15.95 -0.03
CA VAL A 145 -5.73 -14.75 0.67
C VAL A 145 -5.10 -14.65 2.04
N HIS A 146 -4.43 -13.52 2.31
CA HIS A 146 -3.88 -13.17 3.61
C HIS A 146 -4.75 -12.11 4.27
N PHE A 147 -5.25 -12.44 5.46
CA PHE A 147 -6.00 -11.52 6.30
C PHE A 147 -5.04 -10.82 7.28
N VAL A 148 -5.07 -9.49 7.29
CA VAL A 148 -4.14 -8.65 8.05
C VAL A 148 -4.85 -7.60 8.89
N GLU A 149 -4.28 -7.30 10.05
CA GLU A 149 -4.76 -6.28 10.99
C GLU A 149 -3.79 -5.10 11.08
N GLN A 150 -2.51 -5.34 10.81
CA GLN A 150 -1.43 -4.37 10.94
C GLN A 150 -0.53 -4.36 9.71
N TYR A 151 -0.01 -3.19 9.34
CA TYR A 151 0.82 -3.00 8.15
C TYR A 151 2.13 -3.78 8.21
N HIS A 152 2.70 -4.00 9.40
CA HIS A 152 3.92 -4.81 9.53
C HIS A 152 3.74 -6.23 8.96
N GLN A 153 2.52 -6.79 9.01
CA GLN A 153 2.22 -8.10 8.44
C GLN A 153 2.31 -8.04 6.91
N ILE A 154 1.81 -6.95 6.31
CA ILE A 154 1.93 -6.69 4.87
C ILE A 154 3.39 -6.54 4.48
N TYR A 155 4.16 -5.75 5.25
CA TYR A 155 5.58 -5.59 5.03
C TYR A 155 6.31 -6.94 5.00
N ASN A 156 6.05 -7.81 5.97
CA ASN A 156 6.64 -9.15 6.03
C ASN A 156 6.23 -10.07 4.85
N ILE A 157 4.98 -9.95 4.37
CA ILE A 157 4.49 -10.73 3.23
C ILE A 157 5.14 -10.25 1.92
N VAL A 158 5.26 -8.92 1.75
CA VAL A 158 5.73 -8.30 0.51
C VAL A 158 7.26 -8.27 0.41
N PHE A 159 7.95 -8.02 1.52
CA PHE A 159 9.40 -7.90 1.64
C PHE A 159 9.95 -8.97 2.59
N PRO A 160 9.96 -10.25 2.20
CA PRO A 160 10.55 -11.30 3.03
C PRO A 160 12.03 -11.00 3.30
N ARG A 161 12.46 -11.12 4.56
CA ARG A 161 13.86 -10.97 4.97
C ARG A 161 14.76 -11.83 4.07
N GLN A 162 15.78 -11.21 3.50
CA GLN A 162 16.91 -11.91 2.87
C GLN A 162 17.75 -12.61 3.94
#